data_AF-C4WRI5-F1
#
_entry.id   AF-C4WRI5-F1
#
_cell.length_a   1.000
_cell.length_b   1.000
_cell.length_c   1.000
_cell.angle_alpha   90.00
_cell.angle_beta   90.00
_cell.angle_gamma   90.00
#
_symmetry.space_group_name_H-M   'P 1'
#
loop_
_entity.id
_entity.type
_entity.pdbx_description
1 polymer ?
#
loop_
_entity_poly.entity_id
_entity_poly.type
_entity_poly.pdbx_seq_one_letter_code
_entity_poly.pdbx_strand_id
1 'polypeptide(L)'
;MDRVDDLNQEAIKFNRYQQAVVRQATDKHRYLQKRAIENQARAAKEEPPLPEEDITKIFRALPVPPRLPPMLMATQVDSYAEEIAKFSTQSLAKLYMTKAMNTNN
;
A
#
# COMPACT_ATOMS: atom_id res chain seq x y z
N MET A 1 19.20 -8.71 0.72
CA MET A 1 18.98 -7.25 0.61
C MET A 1 17.99 -6.96 -0.51
N ASP A 2 18.18 -7.51 -1.72
CA ASP A 2 17.32 -7.26 -2.89
C ASP A 2 15.81 -7.47 -2.66
N ARG A 3 15.41 -8.52 -1.92
CA ARG A 3 13.99 -8.77 -1.58
C ARG A 3 13.36 -7.68 -0.71
N VAL A 4 14.15 -7.00 0.11
CA VAL A 4 13.69 -5.90 0.96
C VAL A 4 13.50 -4.64 0.11
N ASP A 5 14.42 -4.38 -0.81
CA ASP A 5 14.31 -3.25 -1.75
C ASP A 5 13.12 -3.42 -2.71
N ASP A 6 12.92 -4.63 -3.25
CA ASP A 6 11.75 -4.97 -4.07
C ASP A 6 10.44 -4.76 -3.30
N LEU A 7 10.38 -5.23 -2.06
CA LEU A 7 9.21 -5.07 -1.20
C LEU A 7 8.92 -3.58 -0.92
N ASN A 8 9.97 -2.78 -0.69
CA ASN A 8 9.83 -1.34 -0.50
C ASN A 8 9.31 -0.63 -1.76
N GLN A 9 9.78 -1.04 -2.95
CA GLN A 9 9.27 -0.52 -4.21
C GLN A 9 7.78 -0.82 -4.40
N GLU A 10 7.33 -2.05 -4.10
CA GLU A 10 5.91 -2.42 -4.13
C GLU A 10 5.08 -1.63 -3.12
N ALA A 11 5.61 -1.38 -1.91
CA ALA A 11 4.96 -0.54 -0.91
C ALA A 11 4.78 0.90 -1.41
N ILE A 12 5.81 1.48 -2.05
CA ILE A 12 5.73 2.82 -2.65
C ILE A 12 4.66 2.89 -3.74
N LYS A 13 4.59 1.88 -4.63
CA LYS A 13 3.55 1.80 -5.67
C LYS A 13 2.15 1.80 -5.04
N PHE A 14 1.96 1.00 -3.99
CA PHE A 14 0.68 0.93 -3.29
C PHE A 14 0.31 2.26 -2.59
N ASN A 15 1.28 2.91 -1.93
CA ASN A 15 1.06 4.22 -1.30
C ASN A 15 0.64 5.29 -2.32
N ARG A 16 1.27 5.32 -3.50
CA ARG A 16 0.89 6.23 -4.59
C ARG A 16 -0.53 5.97 -5.08
N TYR A 17 -0.91 4.69 -5.23
CA TYR A 17 -2.28 4.31 -5.57
C TYR A 17 -3.27 4.83 -4.51
N GLN A 18 -2.99 4.65 -3.22
CA GLN A 18 -3.86 5.09 -2.14
C GLN A 18 -4.03 6.62 -2.14
N GLN A 19 -2.95 7.38 -2.34
CA GLN A 19 -3.00 8.84 -2.49
C GLN A 19 -3.87 9.26 -3.69
N ALA A 20 -3.73 8.57 -4.82
CA ALA A 20 -4.53 8.85 -6.01
C ALA A 20 -6.02 8.57 -5.79
N VAL A 21 -6.38 7.49 -5.08
CA VAL A 21 -7.76 7.18 -4.70
C VAL A 21 -8.37 8.27 -3.82
N VAL A 22 -7.65 8.71 -2.79
CA VAL A 22 -8.11 9.79 -1.89
C VAL A 22 -8.31 11.10 -2.65
N ARG A 23 -7.37 11.43 -3.55
CA ARG A 23 -7.48 12.61 -4.41
C ARG A 23 -8.70 12.52 -5.31
N GLN A 24 -8.90 11.39 -5.98
CA GLN A 24 -10.05 11.16 -6.86
C GLN A 24 -11.38 11.26 -6.09
N ALA A 25 -11.46 10.72 -4.88
CA ALA A 25 -12.64 10.83 -4.03
C ALA A 25 -12.95 12.29 -3.66
N THR A 26 -11.91 13.06 -3.29
CA THR A 26 -12.04 14.49 -2.99
C THR A 26 -12.48 15.28 -4.21
N ASP A 27 -11.88 15.02 -5.37
CA ASP A 27 -12.20 15.69 -6.63
C ASP A 27 -13.64 15.39 -7.06
N LYS A 28 -14.08 14.14 -6.91
CA LYS A 28 -15.46 13.70 -7.15
C LYS A 28 -16.45 14.43 -6.22
N HIS A 29 -16.16 14.49 -4.93
CA HIS A 29 -17.01 15.18 -3.97
C HIS A 29 -17.16 16.66 -4.31
N ARG A 30 -16.04 17.34 -4.60
CA ARG A 30 -16.04 18.76 -4.99
C ARG A 30 -16.81 19.00 -6.29
N TYR A 31 -16.69 18.11 -7.27
CA TYR A 31 -17.43 18.20 -8.53
C TYR A 31 -18.94 18.09 -8.30
N LEU A 32 -19.39 17.12 -7.50
CA LEU A 32 -20.81 16.95 -7.19
C LEU A 32 -21.38 18.13 -6.40
N GLN A 33 -20.62 18.66 -5.44
CA GLN A 33 -21.02 19.84 -4.68
C GLN A 33 -21.20 21.07 -5.57
N LYS A 34 -20.26 21.32 -6.50
CA LYS A 34 -20.38 22.42 -7.47
C LYS A 34 -21.64 22.29 -8.33
N ARG A 35 -21.92 21.09 -8.83
CA ARG A 35 -23.14 20.82 -9.61
C ARG A 35 -24.41 21.04 -8.80
N ALA A 36 -24.44 20.64 -7.54
CA ALA A 36 -25.58 20.86 -6.67
C ALA A 36 -25.86 22.36 -6.46
N ILE A 37 -24.80 23.15 -6.22
CA ILE A 37 -24.91 24.61 -6.07
C ILE A 37 -25.40 25.26 -7.38
N GLU A 38 -24.86 24.87 -8.53
CA GLU A 38 -25.29 25.43 -9.82
C GLU A 38 -26.74 25.05 -10.16
N ASN A 39 -27.13 23.80 -9.93
CA ASN A 39 -28.52 23.37 -10.12
C ASN A 39 -29.49 24.14 -9.21
N GLN A 40 -29.10 24.42 -7.96
CA GLN A 40 -29.90 25.24 -7.05
C GLN A 40 -30.03 26.69 -7.56
N ALA A 41 -28.96 27.26 -8.11
CA ALA A 41 -28.99 28.61 -8.69
C ALA A 41 -29.84 28.69 -9.97
N ARG A 42 -29.81 27.65 -10.82
CA ARG A 42 -30.66 27.53 -12.02
C ARG A 42 -32.13 27.35 -11.66
N ALA A 43 -32.43 26.53 -10.65
CA ALA A 43 -33.79 26.36 -10.14
C ALA A 43 -34.42 27.68 -9.65
N ALA A 44 -33.63 28.53 -8.98
CA ALA A 44 -34.08 29.87 -8.57
C ALA A 44 -34.37 30.82 -9.74
N LYS A 45 -33.84 30.53 -10.94
CA LYS A 45 -34.09 31.27 -12.19
C LYS A 45 -35.09 30.60 -13.11
N GLU A 46 -35.74 29.51 -12.66
CA GLU A 46 -36.63 28.67 -13.46
C GLU A 46 -35.95 28.07 -14.71
N GLU A 47 -34.62 27.90 -14.67
CA GLU A 47 -33.84 27.26 -15.72
C GLU A 47 -33.72 25.73 -15.48
N PRO A 48 -33.63 24.91 -16.54
CA PRO A 48 -33.43 23.47 -16.40
C PRO A 48 -32.07 23.15 -15.75
N PRO A 49 -31.98 22.05 -14.98
CA PRO A 49 -30.74 21.62 -14.33
C PRO A 49 -29.67 21.25 -15.37
N LEU A 50 -28.41 21.23 -14.91
CA LEU A 50 -27.29 20.77 -15.73
C LEU A 50 -27.54 19.34 -16.29
N PRO A 51 -27.08 19.04 -17.52
CA PRO A 51 -27.25 17.73 -18.14
C PRO A 51 -26.72 16.58 -17.26
N GLU A 52 -27.41 15.44 -17.26
CA GLU A 52 -26.93 14.25 -16.55
C GLU A 52 -25.63 13.77 -17.18
N GLU A 53 -24.55 13.80 -16.40
CA GLU A 53 -23.26 13.26 -16.81
C GLU A 53 -22.99 11.97 -16.04
N ASP A 54 -22.47 10.97 -16.74
CA ASP A 54 -22.09 9.71 -16.12
C ASP A 54 -20.83 9.91 -15.27
N ILE A 55 -21.04 10.04 -13.97
CA ILE A 55 -19.99 10.27 -12.97
C ILE A 55 -18.94 9.15 -13.02
N THR A 56 -19.32 7.93 -13.41
CA THR A 56 -18.39 6.80 -13.51
C THR A 56 -17.45 6.90 -14.71
N LYS A 57 -17.89 7.57 -15.79
CA LYS A 57 -17.04 7.89 -16.95
C LYS A 57 -16.07 9.03 -16.65
N ILE A 58 -16.46 10.00 -15.83
CA ILE A 58 -15.61 11.13 -15.42
C ILE A 58 -14.56 10.67 -14.40
N PHE A 59 -15.00 9.95 -13.35
CA PHE A 59 -14.15 9.46 -12.27
C PHE A 59 -13.99 7.94 -12.35
N ARG A 60 -13.22 7.49 -13.35
CA ARG A 60 -12.95 6.06 -13.58
C ARG A 60 -12.16 5.45 -12.43
N ALA A 61 -12.54 4.24 -12.02
CA ALA A 61 -11.82 3.50 -10.98
C ALA A 61 -10.33 3.37 -11.34
N LEU A 62 -9.45 3.73 -10.40
CA LEU A 62 -8.02 3.60 -10.56
C LEU A 62 -7.59 2.13 -10.52
N PRO A 63 -6.66 1.70 -11.39
CA PRO A 63 -6.20 0.32 -11.40
C PRO A 63 -5.48 -0.01 -10.08
N VAL A 64 -5.90 -1.10 -9.45
CA VAL A 64 -5.33 -1.57 -8.18
C VAL A 64 -3.99 -2.25 -8.44
N PRO A 65 -2.90 -1.87 -7.75
CA PRO A 65 -1.64 -2.58 -7.82
C PRO A 65 -1.79 -4.05 -7.34
N PRO A 66 -1.15 -5.02 -8.00
CA PRO A 66 -1.17 -6.42 -7.58
C PRO A 66 -0.67 -6.60 -6.14
N ARG A 67 -1.37 -7.43 -5.35
CA ARG A 67 -1.04 -7.66 -3.93
C ARG A 67 -0.29 -8.96 -3.64
N LEU A 68 -0.34 -9.91 -4.56
CA LEU A 68 0.29 -11.21 -4.40
C LEU A 68 1.83 -11.12 -4.38
N PRO A 69 2.51 -10.41 -5.31
CA PRO A 69 3.97 -10.31 -5.29
C PRO A 69 4.56 -9.78 -3.97
N PRO A 70 4.10 -8.63 -3.41
CA PRO A 70 4.63 -8.15 -2.14
C PRO A 70 4.33 -9.10 -0.97
N MET A 71 3.20 -9.82 -0.99
CA MET A 71 2.91 -10.83 0.03
C MET A 71 3.94 -11.97 0.01
N LEU A 72 4.26 -12.51 -1.17
CA LEU A 72 5.26 -13.56 -1.32
C LEU A 72 6.67 -13.08 -0.91
N MET A 73 7.04 -11.86 -1.30
CA MET A 73 8.32 -11.26 -0.91
C MET A 73 8.42 -11.07 0.60
N ALA A 74 7.34 -10.62 1.25
CA ALA A 74 7.30 -10.49 2.71
C ALA A 74 7.53 -11.83 3.41
N THR A 75 6.88 -12.91 2.96
CA THR A 75 7.11 -14.27 3.50
C THR A 75 8.56 -14.73 3.31
N GLN A 76 9.18 -14.43 2.16
CA GLN A 76 10.59 -14.76 1.92
C GLN A 76 11.52 -14.02 2.88
N VAL A 77 11.30 -12.71 3.08
CA VAL A 77 12.08 -11.90 4.03
C VAL A 77 11.94 -12.44 5.45
N ASP A 78 10.72 -12.80 5.86
CA ASP A 78 10.44 -13.37 7.18
C ASP A 78 11.15 -14.72 7.38
N SER A 79 11.06 -15.61 6.39
CA SER A 79 11.76 -16.91 6.42
C SER A 79 13.28 -16.74 6.54
N TYR A 80 13.87 -15.78 5.81
CA TYR A 80 15.29 -15.49 5.93
C TYR A 80 15.67 -14.93 7.31
N ALA A 81 14.83 -14.08 7.89
CA ALA A 81 15.05 -13.57 9.24
C ALA A 81 15.05 -14.70 10.28
N GLU A 82 14.11 -15.65 10.18
CA GLU A 82 14.08 -16.83 11.03
C GLU A 82 15.33 -17.72 10.88
N GLU A 83 15.76 -17.97 9.64
CA GLU A 83 16.94 -18.80 9.37
C GLU A 83 18.21 -18.16 9.95
N ILE A 84 18.38 -16.84 9.78
CA ILE A 84 19.50 -16.09 10.37
C ILE A 84 19.47 -16.17 11.90
N ALA A 85 18.29 -16.03 12.51
CA ALA A 85 18.15 -16.14 13.96
C ALA A 85 18.53 -17.54 14.46
N LYS A 86 18.00 -18.60 13.83
CA LYS A 86 18.30 -20.00 14.14
C LYS A 86 19.81 -20.27 14.01
N PHE A 87 20.43 -19.83 12.92
CA PHE A 87 21.86 -19.99 12.69
C PHE A 87 22.71 -19.27 13.74
N SER A 88 22.32 -18.06 14.13
CA SER A 88 23.02 -17.27 15.15
C SER A 88 22.96 -17.93 16.53
N THR A 89 21.77 -18.41 16.93
CA THR A 89 21.60 -19.16 18.19
C THR A 89 22.45 -20.43 18.21
N GLN A 90 22.47 -21.19 17.11
CA GLN A 90 23.29 -22.40 17.01
C GLN A 90 24.80 -22.09 17.06
N SER A 91 25.23 -21.02 16.40
CA SER A 91 26.63 -20.59 16.39
C SER A 91 27.11 -20.16 17.78
N LEU A 92 26.27 -19.42 18.51
CA LEU A 92 26.52 -19.04 19.90
C LEU A 92 26.60 -20.28 20.82
N ALA A 93 25.66 -21.21 20.69
CA ALA A 93 25.68 -22.45 21.47
C ALA A 93 26.98 -23.24 21.27
N LYS A 94 27.41 -23.41 20.01
CA LYS A 94 28.70 -24.05 19.67
C LYS A 94 29.88 -23.32 20.29
N LEU A 95 29.92 -21.98 20.23
CA LEU A 95 30.98 -21.18 20.82
C LEU A 95 31.09 -21.39 22.34
N TYR A 96 29.97 -21.36 23.06
CA TYR A 96 29.95 -21.58 24.50
C TYR A 96 30.35 -23.02 24.87
N MET A 97 29.89 -24.02 24.11
CA MET A 97 30.30 -25.42 24.30
C MET A 97 31.82 -25.57 24.13
N THR A 98 32.39 -25.05 23.03
CA THR A 98 33.84 -25.10 22.79
C THR A 98 34.63 -24.39 23.91
N LYS A 99 34.14 -23.23 24.37
CA LYS A 99 34.77 -22.52 25.50
C LYS A 99 34.74 -23.35 26.77
N ALA A 100 33.59 -23.95 27.12
CA ALA A 100 33.47 -24.80 28.31
C ALA A 100 34.40 -26.02 28.25
N MET A 101 34.49 -26.68 27.10
CA MET A 101 35.40 -27.81 26.89
C MET A 101 36.87 -27.41 27.04
N ASN A 102 37.27 -26.26 26.49
CA ASN A 102 38.65 -25.76 26.59
C ASN A 102 39.02 -25.21 27.97
N THR A 103 38.05 -24.81 28.81
CA THR A 103 38.32 -24.30 30.17
C THR A 103 38.49 -25.43 31.19
N ASN A 104 38.05 -26.65 30.86
CA ASN A 104 38.11 -27.83 31.72
C ASN A 104 39.35 -28.73 31.48
N ASN A 105 40.27 -28.30 30.61
CA ASN A 105 41.61 -28.89 30.40
C ASN A 105 42.67 -27.92 30.94
#